data_AF-B1JCQ9-F1
#
_entry.id   AF-B1JCQ9-F1
#
_cell.length_a   1.000
_cell.length_b   1.000
_cell.length_c   1.000
_cell.angle_alpha   90.00
_cell.angle_beta   90.00
_cell.angle_gamma   90.00
#
_symmetry.space_group_name_H-M   'P 1'
#
loop_
_entity.id
_entity.type
_entity.pdbx_description
1 polymer ?
#
loop_
_entity_poly.entity_id
_entity_poly.type
_entity_poly.pdbx_seq_one_letter_code
_entity_poly.pdbx_strand_id
1 'polypeptide(L)' 'MLHLGGQVLERQGSRVKLVLGGQCWRCHRPHPGKEARRYQIEEAREFLLRAGVK' A
#
# COMPACT_ATOMS: atom_id res chain seq x y z
N MET A 1 4.97 -0.89 -6.38
CA MET A 1 5.55 -1.77 -5.34
C MET A 1 6.62 -2.66 -5.90
N LEU A 2 6.28 -3.73 -6.63
CA LEU A 2 7.27 -4.70 -7.14
C LEU A 2 8.32 -4.05 -8.06
N HIS A 3 7.87 -3.22 -9.02
CA HIS A 3 8.76 -2.44 -9.89
C HIS A 3 9.59 -1.36 -9.18
N LEU A 4 9.29 -1.07 -7.91
CA LEU A 4 10.03 -0.11 -7.09
C LEU A 4 10.99 -0.83 -6.13
N GLY A 5 11.18 -2.15 -6.26
CA GLY A 5 11.97 -2.96 -5.32
C GLY A 5 11.28 -3.20 -3.97
N GLY A 6 9.98 -2.94 -3.89
CA GLY A 6 9.17 -3.17 -2.70
C GLY A 6 8.55 -4.58 -2.65
N GLN A 7 8.09 -4.98 -1.47
CA GLN A 7 7.45 -6.26 -1.21
C GLN A 7 5.96 -6.10 -0.91
N VAL A 8 5.18 -7.09 -1.32
CA VAL A 8 3.75 -7.23 -1.02
C VAL A 8 3.56 -8.53 -0.26
N LEU A 9 3.08 -8.44 0.98
CA LEU A 9 2.87 -9.57 1.88
C LEU A 9 1.37 -9.73 2.14
N GLU A 10 0.77 -10.77 1.57
CA GLU A 10 -0.64 -11.08 1.78
C GLU A 10 -0.85 -11.83 3.09
N ARG A 11 -1.96 -11.54 3.78
CA ARG A 11 -2.36 -12.22 5.02
C ARG A 11 -3.80 -12.69 4.89
N GLN A 12 -4.27 -13.49 5.84
CA GLN A 12 -5.63 -14.03 5.84
C GLN A 12 -6.69 -12.94 5.62
N GLY A 13 -7.58 -13.18 4.64
CA GLY A 13 -8.63 -12.26 4.22
C GLY A 13 -8.16 -11.24 3.18
N SER A 14 -8.54 -9.97 3.35
CA SER A 14 -8.13 -8.86 2.49
C SER A 14 -6.87 -8.14 2.98
N ARG A 15 -6.23 -8.60 4.07
CA ARG A 15 -5.10 -7.89 4.70
C ARG A 15 -3.83 -8.00 3.84
N VAL A 16 -3.14 -6.87 3.66
CA VAL A 16 -1.88 -6.75 2.91
C VAL A 16 -0.90 -5.91 3.72
N LYS A 17 0.38 -6.28 3.70
CA LYS A 17 1.49 -5.45 4.17
C LYS A 17 2.39 -5.11 2.99
N LEU A 18 2.58 -3.82 2.76
CA LEU A 18 3.49 -3.26 1.77
C LEU A 18 4.78 -2.83 2.46
N VAL A 19 5.92 -3.15 1.85
CA VAL A 19 7.24 -2.74 2.32
C VAL A 19 7.99 -2.08 1.18
N LEU A 20 8.52 -0.87 1.37
CA LEU A 20 9.31 -0.16 0.37
C LEU A 20 10.28 0.79 1.05
N GLY A 21 11.57 0.74 0.71
CA GLY A 21 12.57 1.69 1.24
C GLY A 21 12.62 1.74 2.78
N GLY A 22 12.45 0.61 3.46
CA GLY A 22 12.38 0.53 4.93
C GLY A 22 11.03 0.97 5.55
N GLN A 23 10.12 1.54 4.76
CA GLN A 23 8.77 1.89 5.20
C GLN A 23 7.84 0.69 5.14
N CYS A 24 6.85 0.66 6.04
CA CYS A 24 5.83 -0.37 6.09
C CYS A 24 4.43 0.26 6.12
N TRP A 25 3.53 -0.23 5.27
CA TRP A 25 2.11 0.12 5.33
C TRP A 25 1.26 -1.15 5.40
N ARG A 26 0.39 -1.23 6.41
CA ARG A 26 -0.58 -2.33 6.56
C ARG A 26 -1.93 -1.81 6.09
N CYS A 27 -2.45 -2.41 5.05
CA CYS A 27 -3.71 -2.02 4.46
C CYS A 27 -4.56 -3.24 4.13
N HIS A 28 -5.74 -2.98 3.58
CA HIS A 28 -6.55 -4.02 2.97
C HIS A 28 -6.45 -3.86 1.46
N ARG A 29 -6.54 -4.99 0.74
CA ARG A 29 -6.77 -4.99 -0.70
C ARG A 29 -7.91 -3.99 -0.98
N PRO A 30 -7.76 -3.13 -1.99
CA PRO A 30 -8.84 -2.26 -2.40
C PRO A 30 -10.10 -3.11 -2.58
N HIS A 31 -11.20 -2.71 -1.95
CA HIS A 31 -12.44 -3.48 -2.02
C HIS A 31 -12.97 -3.44 -3.46
N PRO A 32 -13.65 -4.50 -3.93
CA PRO A 32 -14.15 -4.63 -5.31
C PRO A 32 -15.30 -3.67 -5.68
N GLY A 33 -15.56 -2.63 -4.89
CA GLY A 33 -16.32 -1.47 -5.36
C GLY A 33 -15.45 -0.65 -6.30
N LYS A 34 -16.03 -0.05 -7.34
CA LYS A 34 -15.29 0.64 -8.42
C LYS A 34 -14.34 1.76 -7.96
N GLU A 35 -14.37 2.15 -6.68
CA GLU A 35 -13.59 3.27 -6.15
C GLU A 35 -12.91 2.93 -4.82
N ALA A 36 -11.61 3.22 -4.72
CA ALA A 36 -10.91 3.26 -3.45
C ALA A 36 -11.42 4.45 -2.63
N ARG A 37 -11.60 4.26 -1.32
CA ARG A 37 -12.01 5.38 -0.45
C ARG A 37 -10.90 6.43 -0.43
N ARG A 38 -11.25 7.71 -0.39
CA ARG A 38 -10.30 8.83 -0.40
C ARG A 38 -9.15 8.65 0.60
N TYR A 39 -9.43 8.23 1.83
CA TYR A 39 -8.37 8.02 2.83
C TYR A 39 -7.36 6.95 2.42
N GLN A 40 -7.77 5.90 1.68
CA GLN A 40 -6.85 4.86 1.22
C GLN A 40 -5.89 5.39 0.16
N ILE A 41 -6.36 6.35 -0.65
CA ILE A 41 -5.53 7.05 -1.64
C ILE A 41 -4.51 7.94 -0.91
N GLU A 42 -4.96 8.70 0.08
CA GLU A 42 -4.07 9.56 0.87
C GLU A 42 -3.02 8.74 1.64
N GLU A 43 -3.41 7.63 2.27
CA GLU A 43 -2.47 6.72 2.94
C GLU A 43 -1.46 6.10 1.98
N ALA A 44 -1.91 5.69 0.78
CA ALA A 44 -1.02 5.17 -0.26
C ALA A 44 -0.01 6.24 -0.72
N ARG A 45 -0.46 7.47 -0.93
CA ARG A 45 0.37 8.61 -1.29
C ARG A 45 1.41 8.88 -0.21
N GLU A 46 0.99 8.99 1.04
CA GLU A 46 1.88 9.28 2.16
C GLU A 46 2.92 8.17 2.36
N PHE A 47 2.53 6.91 2.17
CA PHE A 47 3.44 5.78 2.21
C PHE A 47 4.52 5.87 1.11
N LEU A 48 4.12 6.16 -0.14
CA LEU A 48 5.06 6.30 -1.25
C LEU A 48 6.02 7.47 -1.04
N LEU A 49 5.51 8.62 -0.59
CA LEU A 49 6.33 9.79 -0.26
C LEU A 49 7.36 9.49 0.84
N ARG A 50 6.93 8.83 1.93
CA ARG A 50 7.84 8.39 3.01
C ARG A 50 8.89 7.40 2.54
N ALA A 51 8.56 6.59 1.53
CA ALA A 51 9.49 5.66 0.89
C ALA A 51 10.41 6.34 -0.14
N GLY A 52 10.34 7.67 -0.28
CA GLY A 52 11.17 8.46 -1.20
C GLY A 52 10.68 8.48 -2.64
N VAL A 53 9.48 7.96 -2.91
CA VAL A 53 8.87 7.94 -4.25
C VAL A 53 8.05 9.23 -4.43
N LYS A 54 8.36 9.99 -5.47
CA LYS A 54 7.68 11.24 -5.85
C LYS A 54 6.76 11.03 -7.04
#